data_AF-A0A2E3BS66-F1
#
_entry.id   AF-A0A2E3BS66-F1
#
_cell.length_a   1.000
_cell.length_b   1.000
_cell.length_c   1.000
_cell.angle_alpha   90.00
_cell.angle_beta   90.00
_cell.angle_gamma   90.00
#
_symmetry.space_group_name_H-M   'P 1'
#
loop_
_entity.id
_entity.type
_entity.pdbx_description
1 polymer ?
#
loop_
_entity_poly.entity_id
_entity_poly.type
_entity_poly.pdbx_seq_one_letter_code
_entity_poly.pdbx_strand_id
1 'polypeptide(L)' 'MLGITAILLWYIMRLRKDNISDSIEKNQPHIAGDDVLGGSAINPEQFDEPDEETLDMLGDLLEEAAEAQGLTYEE' A
#
# COMPACT_ATOMS: atom_id res chain seq x y z
N MET A 1 13.80 42.68 -33.07
CA MET A 1 12.67 42.29 -32.19
C MET A 1 12.18 40.88 -32.48
N LEU A 2 11.77 40.53 -33.71
CA LEU A 2 11.18 39.22 -34.04
C LEU A 2 12.10 37.98 -33.82
N GLY A 3 13.41 38.11 -34.05
CA GLY A 3 14.35 37.00 -33.84
C GLY A 3 14.53 36.60 -32.37
N ILE A 4 14.65 37.59 -31.48
CA ILE A 4 14.76 37.37 -30.03
C ILE A 4 13.47 36.76 -29.50
N THR A 5 12.31 37.24 -29.95
CA THR A 5 11.02 36.65 -29.57
C THR A 5 10.89 35.21 -30.05
N ALA A 6 11.39 34.86 -31.25
CA ALA A 6 11.36 33.48 -31.74
C ALA A 6 12.23 32.54 -30.89
N ILE A 7 13.42 32.99 -30.48
CA ILE A 7 14.32 32.22 -29.60
C ILE A 7 13.67 32.01 -28.22
N LEU A 8 13.07 33.06 -27.64
CA LEU A 8 12.38 32.95 -26.35
C LEU A 8 11.17 32.01 -26.43
N LEU A 9 10.38 32.09 -27.51
CA LEU A 9 9.25 31.19 -27.72
C LEU A 9 9.70 29.73 -27.84
N TRP A 10 10.78 29.46 -28.57
CA TRP A 10 11.36 28.11 -28.65
C TRP A 10 11.81 27.60 -27.27
N TYR A 11 12.47 28.46 -26.49
CA TYR A 11 12.94 28.10 -25.16
C TYR A 11 11.79 27.80 -24.19
N ILE A 12 10.73 28.63 -24.20
CA ILE A 12 9.51 28.42 -23.41
C ILE A 12 8.82 27.12 -23.82
N MET A 13 8.74 26.83 -25.12
CA MET A 13 8.15 25.58 -25.61
C MET A 13 8.96 24.36 -25.16
N ARG A 14 10.29 24.46 -25.09
CA ARG A 14 11.15 23.38 -24.55
C ARG A 14 10.87 23.14 -23.07
N LEU A 15 10.90 24.18 -22.25
CA LEU A 15 10.60 24.07 -20.81
C LEU A 15 9.18 23.54 -20.55
N ARG A 16 8.20 23.96 -21.36
CA ARG A 16 6.83 23.46 -21.25
C ARG A 16 6.77 21.94 -21.48
N LYS A 17 7.50 21.41 -22.45
CA LYS A 17 7.49 19.97 -22.74
C LYS A 17 8.07 19.18 -21.57
N ASP A 18 9.16 19.66 -21.00
CA ASP A 18 9.82 19.03 -19.85
C ASP A 18 8.87 19.05 -18.63
N ASN A 19 8.24 20.19 -18.32
CA ASN A 19 7.26 20.30 -17.23
C ASN A 19 6.01 19.42 -17.42
N ILE A 20 5.53 19.26 -18.66
CA ILE A 20 4.40 18.38 -18.97
C ILE A 20 4.81 16.92 -18.75
N SER A 21 6.03 16.53 -19.14
CA SER A 21 6.56 15.18 -18.91
C SER A 21 6.61 14.86 -17.42
N ASP A 22 7.24 15.73 -16.62
CA ASP A 22 7.36 15.57 -15.17
C ASP A 22 5.99 15.54 -14.48
N SER A 23 5.05 16.35 -14.96
CA SER A 23 3.67 16.37 -14.46
C SER A 23 2.93 15.07 -14.78
N ILE A 24 3.10 14.54 -16.00
CA ILE A 24 2.50 13.26 -16.37
C ILE A 24 3.07 12.14 -15.49
N GLU A 25 4.39 12.09 -15.30
CA GLU A 25 5.07 11.09 -14.47
C GLU A 25 4.59 11.14 -13.01
N LYS A 26 4.51 12.34 -12.41
CA LYS A 26 4.09 12.52 -11.02
C LYS A 26 2.60 12.28 -10.79
N ASN A 27 1.77 12.53 -11.80
CA ASN A 27 0.31 12.36 -11.72
C ASN A 27 -0.16 11.05 -12.38
N GLN A 28 0.75 10.12 -12.70
CA GLN A 28 0.31 8.80 -13.15
C GLN A 28 -0.53 8.14 -12.05
N PRO A 29 -1.57 7.37 -12.42
CA PRO A 29 -2.36 6.65 -11.44
C PRO A 29 -1.44 5.73 -10.63
N HIS A 30 -1.48 5.85 -9.30
CA HIS A 30 -0.76 4.95 -8.41
C HIS A 30 -1.20 3.51 -8.69
N ILE A 31 -0.27 2.67 -9.12
CA ILE A 31 -0.51 1.24 -9.31
C ILE A 31 -0.32 0.56 -7.96
N ALA A 32 -1.33 -0.19 -7.52
CA ALA A 32 -1.25 -0.92 -6.26
C ALA A 32 -0.07 -1.92 -6.31
N GLY A 33 0.90 -1.75 -5.41
CA GLY A 33 2.10 -2.59 -5.32
C GLY A 33 3.37 -2.02 -5.95
N ASP A 34 3.31 -0.92 -6.70
CA ASP A 34 4.52 -0.23 -7.20
C ASP A 34 5.24 0.56 -6.10
N ASP A 35 4.47 1.04 -5.12
CA ASP A 35 5.04 1.66 -3.92
C ASP A 35 5.55 0.55 -2.99
N VAL A 36 6.84 0.63 -2.62
CA VAL A 36 7.36 -0.13 -1.48
C VAL A 36 6.70 0.43 -0.23
N LEU A 37 5.54 -0.11 0.13
CA LEU A 37 4.88 0.19 1.39
C LEU A 37 5.83 -0.24 2.51
N GLY A 38 6.49 0.73 3.13
CA GLY A 38 7.21 0.57 4.40
C GLY A 38 6.20 0.33 5.52
N GLY A 39 5.55 -0.84 5.48
CA GLY A 39 4.49 -1.25 6.39
C GLY A 39 4.56 -2.73 6.74
N SER A 40 5.64 -3.42 6.35
CA SER A 40 5.94 -4.73 6.94
C SER A 40 5.96 -4.59 8.45
N ALA A 41 5.45 -5.61 9.15
CA ALA A 41 5.54 -5.67 10.59
C ALA A 41 7.00 -5.39 11.02
N ILE A 42 7.19 -4.46 11.96
CA ILE A 42 8.51 -4.11 12.51
C ILE A 42 9.20 -5.37 13.04
N ASN A 43 8.41 -6.30 13.57
CA ASN A 43 8.83 -7.64 13.94
C ASN A 43 7.88 -8.67 13.30
N PRO A 44 8.23 -9.27 12.14
CA PRO A 44 7.38 -10.29 11.51
C PRO A 44 7.29 -11.58 12.32
N GLU A 45 8.34 -11.93 13.07
CA GLU A 45 8.45 -13.18 13.83
C GLU A 45 7.41 -13.28 14.96
N GLN A 46 6.86 -12.15 15.42
CA GLN A 46 5.80 -12.13 16.44
C GLN A 46 4.48 -12.76 15.96
N PHE A 47 4.34 -13.01 14.65
CA PHE A 47 3.18 -13.66 14.07
C PHE A 47 3.43 -15.14 13.75
N ASP A 48 4.64 -15.67 14.01
CA ASP A 48 4.96 -17.08 13.77
C ASP A 48 4.27 -18.01 14.78
N GLU A 49 4.11 -17.55 16.02
CA GLU A 49 3.37 -18.25 17.07
C GLU A 49 2.38 -17.30 17.77
N PRO A 50 1.15 -17.75 18.06
CA PRO A 50 0.19 -16.98 18.84
C PRO A 50 0.66 -16.86 20.30
N ASP A 51 0.40 -15.71 20.91
CA ASP A 51 0.59 -15.54 22.35
C ASP A 51 -0.52 -16.24 23.15
N GLU A 52 -0.34 -16.32 24.48
CA GLU A 52 -1.30 -16.98 25.38
C GLU A 52 -2.71 -16.36 25.28
N GLU A 53 -2.81 -15.04 25.18
CA GLU A 53 -4.10 -14.35 25.04
C GLU A 53 -4.80 -14.73 23.73
N THR A 54 -4.05 -14.84 22.64
CA THR A 54 -4.57 -15.28 21.35
C THR A 54 -4.98 -16.75 21.40
N LEU A 55 -4.22 -17.62 22.09
CA LEU A 55 -4.57 -19.02 22.24
C LEU A 55 -5.89 -19.22 23.00
N ASP A 56 -6.10 -18.47 24.08
CA ASP A 56 -7.36 -18.50 24.84
C ASP A 56 -8.53 -18.05 23.96
N MET A 57 -8.38 -16.93 23.23
CA MET A 57 -9.41 -16.46 22.29
C MET A 57 -9.70 -17.47 21.18
N LEU A 58 -8.69 -18.19 20.68
CA LEU A 58 -8.88 -19.23 19.68
C LEU A 58 -9.62 -20.45 20.27
N GLY A 59 -9.38 -20.77 21.54
CA GLY A 59 -10.13 -21.80 22.28
C GLY A 59 -11.62 -21.47 22.35
N ASP A 60 -11.95 -20.26 22.82
CA ASP A 60 -13.34 -19.78 22.90
C ASP A 60 -14.04 -19.83 21.54
N LEU A 61 -13.34 -19.41 20.47
CA LEU A 61 -13.87 -19.44 19.10
C LEU A 61 -14.17 -20.86 18.62
N LEU A 62 -13.35 -21.83 19.00
CA LEU A 62 -13.54 -23.24 18.64
C LEU A 62 -14.69 -23.87 19.43
N GLU A 63 -14.82 -23.53 20.71
CA GLU A 63 -15.94 -23.97 21.55
C GLU A 63 -17.27 -23.45 21.00
N GLU A 64 -17.39 -22.15 20.71
CA GLU A 64 -18.60 -21.56 20.11
C GLU A 64 -18.95 -22.23 18.78
N ALA A 65 -17.95 -22.50 17.93
CA ALA A 65 -18.14 -23.16 16.64
C ALA A 65 -18.59 -24.62 16.80
N ALA A 66 -18.12 -25.33 17.83
CA ALA A 66 -18.54 -26.70 18.13
C ALA A 66 -19.98 -26.74 18.65
N GLU A 67 -20.32 -25.86 19.61
CA GLU A 67 -21.67 -25.76 20.16
C GLU A 67 -22.70 -25.43 19.08
N ALA A 68 -22.37 -24.52 18.16
CA ALA A 68 -23.22 -24.17 17.02
C ALA A 68 -23.51 -25.37 16.10
N GLN A 69 -22.60 -26.35 16.07
CA GLN A 69 -22.74 -27.61 15.33
C GLN A 69 -23.37 -28.73 16.16
N GLY A 70 -23.74 -28.46 17.42
CA GLY A 70 -24.27 -29.46 18.35
C GLY A 70 -23.22 -30.45 18.85
N LEU A 71 -21.94 -30.09 18.76
CA LEU A 71 -20.81 -30.85 19.29
C LEU A 71 -20.37 -30.22 20.62
N THR A 72 -19.95 -31.05 21.57
CA THR A 72 -19.32 -30.58 22.81
C THR A 72 -17.82 -30.50 22.60
N TYR A 73 -17.23 -29.35 22.87
CA TYR A 73 -15.78 -29.17 22.87
C TYR A 73 -15.24 -29.71 24.22
N GLU A 74 -14.28 -30.64 24.16
CA GLU A 74 -13.54 -31.08 25.35
C GLU A 74 -12.14 -30.46 25.28
N GLU A 75 -11.79 -29.70 26.32
CA GLU A 75 -10.51 -29.01 26.51
C GLU A 75 -9.30 -29.98 26.58
#